data_AF-A0A3C0EZU7-F1
#
_entry.id   AF-A0A3C0EZU7-F1
#
_cell.length_a   1.000
_cell.length_b   1.000
_cell.length_c   1.000
_cell.angle_alpha   90.00
_cell.angle_beta   90.00
_cell.angle_gamma   90.00
#
_symmetry.space_group_name_H-M   'P 1'
#
loop_
_entity.id
_entity.type
_entity.pdbx_description
1 polymer ?
#
loop_
_entity_poly.entity_id
_entity_poly.type
_entity_poly.pdbx_seq_one_letter_code
_entity_poly.pdbx_strand_id
1 'polypeptide(L)'
;APNVFLGLFKGTWYTIFDGFVLNSGNATLDDLMTRGGMSSMLTTIWLVICAMVFGAVMDHTGLLKCLVTYALSFVHSTGSLIATTIATCIG
;
A
#
# COMPACT_ATOMS: atom_id res chain seq x y z
N ALA A 1 -23.64 26.63 -24.37
CA ALA A 1 -22.62 25.70 -24.90
C ALA A 1 -21.31 25.57 -24.08
N PRO A 2 -20.81 26.55 -23.29
CA PRO A 2 -19.51 26.40 -22.61
C PRO A 2 -19.52 25.47 -21.38
N ASN A 3 -20.70 25.16 -20.84
CA ASN A 3 -20.86 24.43 -19.58
C ASN A 3 -20.78 22.90 -19.74
N VAL A 4 -20.96 22.39 -20.97
CA VAL A 4 -20.96 20.94 -21.26
C VAL A 4 -19.54 20.39 -21.23
N PHE A 5 -18.56 21.12 -21.78
CA PHE A 5 -17.15 20.72 -21.76
C PHE A 5 -16.62 20.61 -20.32
N LEU A 6 -16.90 21.61 -19.47
CA LEU A 6 -16.53 21.57 -18.06
C LEU A 6 -17.25 20.43 -17.31
N GLY A 7 -18.51 20.14 -17.65
CA GLY A 7 -19.26 19.02 -17.10
C GLY A 7 -18.66 17.66 -17.47
N LEU A 8 -18.29 17.46 -18.74
CA LEU A 8 -17.65 16.24 -19.23
C LEU A 8 -16.26 16.05 -18.62
N PHE A 9 -15.45 17.11 -18.57
CA PHE A 9 -14.13 17.05 -17.96
C PHE A 9 -14.21 16.74 -16.45
N LYS A 10 -15.10 17.42 -15.73
CA LYS A 10 -15.35 17.18 -14.29
C LYS A 10 -15.92 15.79 -14.04
N GLY A 11 -16.79 15.28 -14.91
CA GLY A 11 -17.34 13.93 -14.84
C GLY A 11 -16.26 12.86 -15.00
N THR A 12 -15.43 12.95 -16.05
CA THR A 12 -14.31 12.02 -16.28
C THR A 12 -13.28 12.07 -15.15
N TRP A 13 -12.99 13.27 -14.62
CA TRP A 13 -12.10 13.41 -13.46
C TRP A 13 -12.67 12.72 -12.22
N TYR A 14 -13.97 12.90 -11.97
CA TYR A 14 -14.64 12.34 -10.82
C TYR A 14 -14.71 10.81 -10.89
N THR A 15 -15.03 10.23 -12.05
CA THR A 15 -15.09 8.76 -12.21
C THR A 15 -13.73 8.08 -12.06
N ILE A 16 -12.65 8.74 -12.49
CA ILE A 16 -11.29 8.25 -12.30
C ILE A 16 -10.89 8.30 -10.81
N PHE A 17 -11.36 9.29 -10.07
CA PHE A 17 -11.05 9.46 -8.65
C PHE A 17 -11.88 8.54 -7.73
N ASP A 18 -13.20 8.54 -7.89
CA ASP A 18 -14.16 7.82 -7.02
C ASP A 18 -14.33 6.35 -7.45
N GLY A 19 -14.07 6.03 -8.71
CA GLY A 19 -14.29 4.72 -9.29
C GLY A 19 -15.68 4.56 -9.88
N PHE A 20 -15.90 3.44 -10.57
CA PHE A 20 -17.16 3.13 -11.23
C PHE A 20 -18.07 2.38 -10.25
N VAL A 21 -19.30 2.85 -10.07
CA VAL A 21 -20.33 2.19 -9.27
C VAL A 21 -21.36 1.63 -10.25
N LEU A 22 -21.42 0.32 -10.40
CA LEU A 22 -22.52 -0.32 -11.12
C LEU A 22 -23.72 -0.44 -10.19
N ASN A 23 -24.93 -0.43 -10.71
CA ASN A 23 -26.10 -0.87 -9.95
C ASN A 23 -26.88 -1.81 -10.87
N SER A 24 -26.39 -3.04 -10.99
CA SER A 24 -26.86 -4.02 -11.97
C SER A 24 -27.85 -5.04 -11.36
N GLY A 25 -28.11 -4.98 -10.05
CA GLY A 25 -29.04 -5.87 -9.35
C GLY A 25 -28.49 -7.27 -9.00
N ASN A 26 -27.20 -7.53 -9.24
CA ASN A 26 -26.51 -8.73 -8.76
C ASN A 26 -25.33 -8.32 -7.87
N ALA A 27 -25.45 -8.60 -6.56
CA ALA A 27 -24.55 -8.09 -5.53
C ALA A 27 -23.08 -8.50 -5.72
N THR A 28 -22.79 -9.70 -6.22
CA THR A 28 -21.40 -10.14 -6.41
C THR A 28 -20.74 -9.48 -7.62
N LEU A 29 -21.50 -9.24 -8.69
CA LEU A 29 -21.00 -8.48 -9.84
C LEU A 29 -20.81 -7.01 -9.50
N ASP A 30 -21.68 -6.45 -8.66
CA ASP A 30 -21.53 -5.07 -8.19
C ASP A 30 -20.28 -4.91 -7.33
N ASP A 31 -20.04 -5.81 -6.37
CA ASP A 31 -18.86 -5.74 -5.49
C ASP A 31 -17.53 -5.96 -6.24
N LEU A 32 -17.53 -6.78 -7.31
CA LEU A 32 -16.35 -6.98 -8.16
C LEU A 32 -16.03 -5.75 -9.03
N MET A 33 -17.06 -5.01 -9.45
CA MET A 33 -16.93 -3.88 -10.37
C MET A 33 -16.82 -2.54 -9.62
N THR A 34 -17.36 -2.47 -8.41
CA THR A 34 -17.36 -1.32 -7.48
C THR A 34 -16.23 -1.47 -6.44
N ARG A 35 -15.00 -1.77 -6.89
CA ARG A 35 -13.83 -1.90 -5.98
C ARG A 35 -13.24 -0.56 -5.51
N GLY A 36 -13.87 0.56 -5.86
CA GLY A 36 -13.41 1.92 -5.55
C GLY A 36 -12.21 2.33 -6.42
N GLY A 37 -12.19 3.61 -6.79
CA GLY A 37 -11.14 4.20 -7.63
C GLY A 37 -9.85 4.51 -6.88
N MET A 38 -9.08 5.47 -7.40
CA MET A 38 -7.82 5.92 -6.76
C MET A 38 -8.01 6.46 -5.33
N SER A 39 -9.19 6.98 -5.01
CA SER A 39 -9.55 7.43 -3.66
C SER A 39 -9.42 6.31 -2.61
N SER A 40 -9.85 5.09 -2.95
CA SER A 40 -9.77 3.93 -2.04
C SER A 40 -8.32 3.52 -1.74
N MET A 41 -7.41 3.74 -2.70
CA MET A 41 -5.99 3.43 -2.54
C MET A 41 -5.17 4.58 -1.90
N LEU A 42 -5.72 5.80 -1.85
CA LEU A 42 -5.02 6.98 -1.33
C LEU A 42 -4.60 6.80 0.14
N THR A 43 -5.44 6.13 0.94
CA THR A 43 -5.15 5.81 2.34
C THR A 43 -3.88 4.96 2.47
N THR A 44 -3.73 3.92 1.65
CA THR A 44 -2.54 3.06 1.64
C THR A 44 -1.31 3.83 1.16
N ILE A 45 -1.46 4.67 0.12
CA ILE A 45 -0.37 5.47 -0.41
C ILE A 45 0.17 6.44 0.64
N TRP A 46 -0.71 7.06 1.42
CA TRP A 46 -0.31 7.94 2.52
C TRP A 46 0.58 7.20 3.53
N LEU A 47 0.18 6.00 3.94
CA LEU A 47 0.97 5.18 4.85
C LEU A 47 2.31 4.77 4.26
N VAL A 48 2.35 4.41 2.96
CA VAL A 48 3.58 4.06 2.26
C VAL A 48 4.54 5.24 2.18
N ILE A 49 4.05 6.44 1.88
CA ILE A 49 4.87 7.66 1.83
C ILE A 49 5.43 7.96 3.23
N CYS A 50 4.58 7.92 4.27
CA CYS A 50 5.04 8.10 5.64
C CYS A 50 6.11 7.06 6.03
N ALA A 51 5.92 5.80 5.67
CA ALA A 51 6.87 4.72 5.94
C ALA A 51 8.20 4.92 5.18
N MET A 52 8.15 5.33 3.91
CA MET A 52 9.36 5.61 3.12
C MET A 52 10.14 6.80 3.65
N VAL A 53 9.46 7.89 4.04
CA VAL A 53 10.11 9.05 4.66
C VAL A 53 10.76 8.67 5.98
N PHE A 54 10.07 7.89 6.82
CA PHE A 54 10.65 7.36 8.05
C PHE A 54 11.88 6.47 7.79
N GLY A 55 11.79 5.57 6.81
CA GLY A 55 12.91 4.72 6.40
C GLY A 55 14.12 5.52 5.93
N ALA A 56 13.90 6.58 5.13
CA ALA A 56 14.95 7.47 4.65
C ALA A 56 15.64 8.22 5.80
N VAL A 57 14.87 8.73 6.78
CA VAL A 57 15.43 9.39 7.98
C VAL A 57 16.22 8.40 8.84
N MET A 58 15.73 7.18 9.01
CA MET A 58 16.41 6.13 9.79
C MET A 58 17.74 5.69 9.16
N ASP A 59 17.83 5.67 7.82
CA ASP A 59 19.09 5.40 7.13
C ASP A 59 20.07 6.57 7.24
N HIS A 60 19.57 7.80 7.06
CA HIS A 60 20.41 9.02 7.15
C HIS A 60 20.96 9.28 8.56
N THR A 61 20.23 8.88 9.60
CA THR A 61 20.70 8.95 11.00
C THR A 61 21.64 7.81 11.38
N GLY A 62 21.85 6.83 10.50
CA GLY A 62 22.70 5.66 10.75
C GLY A 62 22.09 4.63 11.70
N LEU A 63 20.86 4.84 12.18
CA LEU A 63 20.15 3.93 13.07
C LEU A 63 19.85 2.59 12.38
N LEU A 64 19.56 2.62 11.09
CA LEU A 64 19.34 1.40 10.29
C LEU A 64 20.57 0.50 10.32
N LYS A 65 21.78 1.07 10.13
CA LYS A 65 23.04 0.31 10.19
C LYS A 65 23.25 -0.32 11.57
N CYS A 66 22.99 0.44 12.63
CA CYS A 66 23.10 -0.06 14.02
C CYS A 66 22.17 -1.26 14.27
N LEU A 67 20.90 -1.17 13.83
CA LEU A 67 19.92 -2.24 13.98
C LEU A 67 20.32 -3.49 13.21
N VAL A 68 20.82 -3.34 11.98
CA VAL A 68 21.30 -4.46 11.15
C VAL A 68 22.51 -5.15 11.79
N THR A 69 23.50 -4.39 12.27
CA THR A 69 24.67 -4.97 12.96
C THR A 69 24.27 -5.70 14.24
N TYR A 70 23.31 -5.15 15.00
CA TYR A 70 22.78 -5.80 16.19
C TYR A 70 22.04 -7.11 15.85
N ALA A 71 21.18 -7.09 14.83
CA ALA A 71 20.49 -8.28 14.35
C ALA A 71 21.47 -9.37 13.86
N LEU A 72 22.51 -8.99 13.13
CA LEU A 72 23.56 -9.91 12.67
C LEU A 72 24.36 -10.49 13.84
N SER A 73 24.60 -9.72 14.91
CA SER A 73 25.29 -10.23 16.10
C SER A 73 24.49 -11.31 16.83
N PHE A 74 23.16 -11.26 16.75
CA PHE A 74 22.25 -12.26 17.33
C PHE A 74 22.17 -13.54 16.47
N VAL A 75 22.40 -13.42 15.16
CA VAL A 75 22.25 -14.49 14.16
C VAL A 75 23.54 -15.31 13.96
N HIS A 76 24.53 -15.17 14.84
CA HIS A 76 25.87 -15.77 14.70
C HIS A 76 25.92 -17.31 14.55
N SER A 77 24.79 -18.03 14.69
CA SER A 77 24.68 -19.45 14.38
C SER A 77 23.75 -19.71 13.20
N THR A 78 24.32 -20.22 12.10
CA THR A 78 23.62 -20.69 10.89
C THR A 78 22.48 -21.67 11.22
N GLY A 79 22.63 -22.47 12.28
CA GLY A 79 21.58 -23.40 12.74
C GLY A 79 20.36 -22.71 13.34
N SER A 80 20.55 -21.58 14.03
CA SER A 80 19.45 -20.76 14.54
C SER A 80 18.67 -20.12 13.41
N LEU A 81 19.36 -19.63 12.37
CA LEU A 81 18.73 -19.01 11.20
C LEU A 81 17.78 -19.98 10.47
N ILE A 82 18.24 -21.22 10.28
CA ILE A 82 17.45 -22.28 9.64
C ILE A 82 16.24 -22.62 10.50
N ALA A 83 16.42 -22.84 11.81
CA ALA A 83 15.33 -23.14 12.74
C ALA A 83 14.28 -22.01 12.80
N THR A 84 14.70 -20.74 12.81
CA THR A 84 13.78 -19.59 12.79
C THR A 84 13.02 -19.48 11.47
N THR A 85 13.65 -19.79 10.33
CA THR A 85 12.96 -19.71 9.03
C THR A 85 11.87 -20.78 8.92
N ILE A 86 12.16 -21.99 9.41
CA ILE A 86 11.18 -23.09 9.47
C ILE A 86 10.04 -22.74 10.43
N ALA A 87 10.36 -22.17 11.60
CA ALA A 87 9.35 -21.73 12.56
C ALA A 87 8.45 -20.62 12.01
N THR A 88 8.99 -19.63 11.28
CA THR A 88 8.20 -18.55 10.63
C THR A 88 7.26 -19.08 9.55
N CYS A 89 7.59 -20.19 8.88
CA CYS A 89 6.70 -20.80 7.89
C CYS A 89 5.65 -21.73 8.51
N ILE A 90 5.85 -22.18 9.75
CA ILE A 90 4.95 -23.09 10.47
C ILE A 90 4.04 -22.35 11.46
N GLY A 91 4.46 -21.20 11.99
CA GLY A 91 3.65 -20.30 12.81
C GLY A 91 2.98 -19.23 11.96
#